data_AF-A0A7X0HX89-F1
#
_entry.id   AF-A0A7X0HX89-F1
#
_cell.length_a   1.000
_cell.length_b   1.000
_cell.length_c   1.000
_cell.angle_alpha   90.00
_cell.angle_beta   90.00
_cell.angle_gamma   90.00
#
_symmetry.space_group_name_H-M   'P 1'
#
loop_
_entity.id
_entity.type
_entity.pdbx_description
1 polymer ?
#
loop_
_entity_poly.entity_id
_entity_poly.type
_entity_poly.pdbx_seq_one_letter_code
_entity_poly.pdbx_strand_id
1 'polypeptide(L)'
;MIRKYGDSGEEGFSNPILQAERHVIQLRNWLHKHKFPAIPIEYLVTITLPQTILKSNHIDIFKKVIHTEQVINRVQAIDKLYRTDVIDEKMIRKLSRTLIKEDTSASSDILKSWDISPTEIIPGVECPFCHTIPMTRIHGAWYCPICKGVSKDAHIQAIQDYFLLLGETMTNKQCREFLLITSRRTAEQLLNSMNLTREGVTKGIVYRMKY
;
A
#
# COMPACT_ATOMS: atom_id res chain seq x y z
N MET A 1 16.58 -19.12 3.19
CA MET A 1 15.58 -20.18 2.98
C MET A 1 15.68 -20.58 1.52
N ILE A 2 15.65 -21.87 1.19
CA ILE A 2 15.73 -22.31 -0.21
C ILE A 2 14.37 -22.89 -0.58
N ARG A 3 13.80 -22.42 -1.69
CA ARG A 3 12.63 -23.04 -2.31
C ARG A 3 13.11 -23.84 -3.51
N LYS A 4 12.68 -25.10 -3.61
CA LYS A 4 13.00 -25.98 -4.73
C LYS A 4 11.73 -26.32 -5.49
N TYR A 5 11.73 -26.11 -6.81
CA TYR A 5 10.61 -26.42 -7.69
C TYR A 5 10.94 -27.67 -8.51
N GLY A 6 10.78 -28.87 -7.93
CA GLY A 6 11.09 -30.12 -8.64
C GLY A 6 12.48 -30.10 -9.30
N ASP A 7 12.52 -30.36 -10.61
CA ASP A 7 13.75 -30.39 -11.43
C ASP A 7 14.17 -29.01 -12.00
N SER A 8 13.38 -27.96 -11.77
CA SER A 8 13.50 -26.66 -12.45
C SER A 8 14.36 -25.60 -11.75
N GLY A 9 15.10 -25.99 -10.70
CA GLY A 9 16.09 -25.14 -10.03
C GLY A 9 15.77 -24.79 -8.56
N GLU A 10 16.75 -24.13 -7.93
CA GLU A 10 16.70 -23.69 -6.54
C GLU A 10 16.69 -22.16 -6.47
N GLU A 11 15.78 -21.60 -5.69
CA GLU A 11 15.64 -20.16 -5.47
C GLU A 11 15.97 -19.83 -4.01
N GLY A 12 16.92 -18.92 -3.83
CA GLY A 12 17.33 -18.42 -2.52
C GLY A 12 16.49 -17.24 -2.07
N PHE A 13 15.85 -17.37 -0.90
CA PHE A 13 15.10 -16.30 -0.25
C PHE A 13 15.85 -15.76 0.97
N SER A 14 15.71 -14.46 1.20
CA SER A 14 16.10 -13.81 2.45
C SER A 14 15.53 -14.58 3.64
N ASN A 15 16.29 -14.68 4.73
CA ASN A 15 15.87 -15.49 5.88
C ASN A 15 14.64 -14.85 6.57
N PRO A 16 13.45 -15.49 6.50
CA PRO A 16 12.23 -14.89 7.05
C PRO A 16 12.22 -14.88 8.58
N ILE A 17 12.98 -15.76 9.23
CA ILE A 17 13.14 -15.76 10.69
C ILE A 17 13.88 -14.50 11.12
N LEU A 18 15.02 -14.20 10.50
CA LEU A 18 15.77 -12.98 10.80
C LEU A 18 14.96 -11.72 10.48
N GLN A 19 14.11 -11.75 9.44
CA GLN A 19 13.19 -10.66 9.16
C GLN A 19 12.18 -10.46 10.29
N ALA A 20 11.52 -11.53 10.74
CA ALA A 20 10.57 -11.47 11.85
C ALA A 20 11.23 -11.01 13.16
N GLU A 21 12.44 -11.48 13.46
CA GLU A 21 13.21 -11.03 14.63
C GLU A 21 13.55 -9.55 14.59
N ARG A 22 13.95 -9.02 13.43
CA ARG A 22 14.14 -7.58 13.25
C ARG A 22 12.85 -6.80 13.51
N HIS A 23 11.71 -7.26 13.00
CA HIS A 23 10.42 -6.61 13.25
C HIS A 23 10.06 -6.62 14.73
N VAL A 24 10.33 -7.71 15.46
CA VAL A 24 10.15 -7.77 16.91
C VAL A 24 11.00 -6.73 17.64
N ILE A 25 12.27 -6.60 17.28
CA ILE A 25 13.18 -5.60 17.87
C ILE A 25 12.68 -4.18 17.59
N GLN A 26 12.31 -3.88 16.34
CA GLN A 26 11.79 -2.58 15.93
C GLN A 26 10.50 -2.22 16.70
N LEU A 27 9.54 -3.15 16.79
CA LEU A 27 8.29 -2.92 17.50
C LEU A 27 8.52 -2.74 19.01
N ARG A 28 9.42 -3.51 19.64
CA ARG A 28 9.79 -3.30 21.05
C ARG A 28 10.39 -1.92 21.29
N ASN A 29 11.33 -1.50 20.44
CA ASN A 29 11.96 -0.18 20.56
C ASN A 29 10.93 0.95 20.36
N TRP A 30 10.02 0.77 19.39
CA TRP A 30 8.93 1.72 19.14
C TRP A 30 7.96 1.81 20.33
N LEU A 31 7.56 0.68 20.91
CA LEU A 31 6.71 0.63 22.11
C LEU A 31 7.37 1.33 23.30
N HIS A 32 8.65 1.06 23.52
CA HIS A 32 9.43 1.69 24.59
C HIS A 32 9.51 3.21 24.40
N LYS A 33 9.82 3.69 23.19
CA LYS A 33 9.82 5.11 22.84
C LYS A 33 8.47 5.79 23.15
N HIS A 34 7.37 5.07 22.95
CA HIS A 34 6.00 5.53 23.23
C HIS A 34 5.51 5.31 24.67
N LYS A 35 6.40 4.86 25.56
CA LYS A 35 6.10 4.60 26.98
C LYS A 35 5.02 3.55 27.20
N PHE A 36 4.92 2.56 26.30
CA PHE A 36 4.16 1.35 26.57
C PHE A 36 4.97 0.41 27.47
N PRO A 37 4.30 -0.43 28.29
CA PRO A 37 4.98 -1.43 29.09
C PRO A 37 5.63 -2.49 28.19
N ALA A 38 6.44 -3.36 28.80
CA ALA A 38 7.06 -4.48 28.11
C ALA A 38 6.02 -5.54 27.72
N ILE A 39 5.38 -5.34 26.57
CA ILE A 39 4.41 -6.28 25.99
C ILE A 39 5.20 -7.45 25.36
N PRO A 40 4.88 -8.72 25.67
CA PRO A 40 5.44 -9.87 24.98
C PRO A 40 5.11 -9.82 23.47
N ILE A 41 6.13 -9.99 22.63
CA ILE A 41 5.97 -10.02 21.18
C ILE A 41 6.45 -11.36 20.67
N GLU A 42 5.50 -12.18 20.24
CA GLU A 42 5.74 -13.45 19.55
C GLU A 42 5.70 -13.24 18.04
N TYR A 43 6.44 -14.08 17.32
CA TYR A 43 6.45 -14.08 15.86
C TYR A 43 6.35 -15.51 15.34
N LEU A 44 5.75 -15.64 14.15
CA LEU A 44 5.63 -16.88 13.40
C LEU A 44 5.87 -16.58 11.92
N VAL A 45 6.55 -17.48 11.24
CA VAL A 45 6.68 -17.52 9.79
C VAL A 45 5.74 -18.60 9.28
N THR A 46 4.78 -18.22 8.45
CA THR A 46 3.75 -19.14 7.99
C THR A 46 3.88 -19.41 6.50
N ILE A 47 3.88 -20.69 6.11
CA ILE A 47 3.87 -21.11 4.71
C ILE A 47 2.44 -21.46 4.31
N THR A 48 1.92 -20.71 3.34
CA THR A 48 0.55 -20.84 2.85
C THR A 48 0.35 -22.03 1.92
N LEU A 49 1.41 -22.48 1.26
CA LEU A 49 1.37 -23.55 0.28
C LEU A 49 1.48 -24.93 0.95
N PRO A 50 0.40 -25.74 1.03
CA PRO A 50 0.37 -26.96 1.84
C PRO A 50 1.35 -28.05 1.37
N GLN A 51 1.61 -28.12 0.05
CA GLN A 51 2.56 -29.07 -0.53
C GLN A 51 4.04 -28.74 -0.26
N THR A 52 4.34 -27.64 0.44
CA THR A 52 5.72 -27.27 0.76
C THR A 52 6.26 -28.20 1.83
N ILE A 53 7.33 -28.94 1.53
CA ILE A 53 7.98 -29.78 2.54
C ILE A 53 8.99 -28.92 3.32
N LEU A 54 8.71 -28.69 4.60
CA LEU A 54 9.63 -27.99 5.49
C LEU A 54 10.77 -28.95 5.91
N LYS A 55 12.00 -28.64 5.52
CA LYS A 55 13.21 -29.39 5.90
C LYS A 55 14.19 -28.49 6.63
N SER A 56 14.73 -28.98 7.74
CA SER A 56 15.71 -28.27 8.56
C SER A 56 16.50 -29.27 9.40
N ASN A 57 17.80 -29.01 9.58
CA ASN A 57 18.64 -29.76 10.52
C ASN A 57 18.46 -29.30 11.98
N HIS A 58 17.73 -28.18 12.19
CA HIS A 58 17.43 -27.63 13.51
C HIS A 58 15.93 -27.76 13.79
N ILE A 59 15.58 -28.59 14.78
CA ILE A 59 14.18 -28.91 15.08
C ILE A 59 13.42 -27.72 15.67
N ASP A 60 14.12 -26.79 16.32
CA ASP A 60 13.52 -25.60 16.92
C ASP A 60 12.92 -24.65 15.87
N ILE A 61 13.38 -24.72 14.62
CA ILE A 61 12.82 -23.94 13.51
C ILE A 61 11.33 -24.24 13.34
N PHE A 62 10.89 -25.49 13.54
CA PHE A 62 9.49 -25.88 13.39
C PHE A 62 8.56 -25.30 14.48
N LYS A 63 9.12 -24.69 15.55
CA LYS A 63 8.32 -23.94 16.54
C LYS A 63 7.94 -22.53 16.06
N LYS A 64 8.64 -22.05 15.03
CA LYS A 64 8.52 -20.68 14.49
C LYS A 64 8.11 -20.67 13.01
N VAL A 65 8.51 -21.66 12.23
CA VAL A 65 8.13 -21.84 10.83
C VAL A 65 7.11 -22.97 10.73
N ILE A 66 5.88 -22.63 10.36
CA ILE A 66 4.75 -23.56 10.34
C ILE A 66 3.94 -23.42 9.05
N HIS A 67 3.09 -24.40 8.76
CA HIS A 67 2.03 -24.23 7.76
C HIS A 67 0.90 -23.36 8.33
N THR A 68 0.21 -22.63 7.45
CA THR A 68 -0.87 -21.71 7.85
C THR A 68 -1.99 -22.40 8.64
N GLU A 69 -2.30 -23.66 8.35
CA GLU A 69 -3.29 -24.46 9.09
C GLU A 69 -2.97 -24.60 10.60
N GLN A 70 -1.69 -24.49 10.99
CA GLN A 70 -1.25 -24.64 12.37
C GLN A 70 -1.30 -23.33 13.17
N VAL A 71 -1.61 -22.20 12.53
CA VAL A 71 -1.60 -20.88 13.16
C VAL A 71 -2.58 -20.80 14.33
N ILE A 72 -3.80 -21.35 14.16
CA ILE A 72 -4.82 -21.34 15.22
C ILE A 72 -4.30 -22.07 16.46
N ASN A 73 -3.74 -23.27 16.28
CA ASN A 73 -3.17 -24.06 17.37
C ASN A 73 -2.04 -23.30 18.08
N ARG A 74 -1.24 -22.55 17.32
CA ARG A 74 -0.13 -21.77 17.88
C ARG A 74 -0.61 -20.55 18.65
N VAL A 75 -1.64 -19.85 18.18
CA VAL A 75 -2.28 -18.74 18.89
C VAL A 75 -2.87 -19.22 20.22
N GLN A 76 -3.58 -20.36 20.20
CA GLN A 76 -4.11 -20.96 21.44
C GLN A 76 -3.01 -21.37 22.43
N ALA A 77 -1.86 -21.83 21.94
CA ALA A 77 -0.71 -22.14 22.80
C ALA A 77 -0.09 -20.88 23.43
N ILE A 78 -0.05 -19.77 22.70
CA ILE A 78 0.43 -18.46 23.18
C ILE A 78 -0.52 -17.90 24.24
N ASP A 79 -1.83 -17.99 24.01
CA ASP A 79 -2.86 -17.56 24.97
C ASP A 79 -2.73 -18.29 26.32
N LYS A 80 -2.47 -19.60 26.28
CA LYS A 80 -2.22 -20.40 27.50
C LYS A 80 -0.93 -20.03 28.23
N LEU A 81 0.08 -19.52 27.50
CA LEU A 81 1.38 -19.12 28.04
C LEU A 81 1.31 -17.76 28.76
N TYR A 82 0.57 -16.81 28.21
CA TYR A 82 0.43 -15.46 28.74
C TYR A 82 -0.96 -15.24 29.36
N ARG A 83 -1.15 -15.69 30.60
CA ARG A 83 -2.45 -15.66 31.29
C ARG A 83 -2.82 -14.32 31.91
N THR A 84 -1.88 -13.38 31.96
CA THR A 84 -2.04 -12.09 32.62
C THR A 84 -2.00 -10.96 31.61
N ASP A 85 -3.03 -10.13 31.62
CA ASP A 85 -3.08 -8.95 30.77
C ASP A 85 -2.02 -7.94 31.20
N VAL A 86 -1.14 -7.58 30.26
CA VAL A 86 -0.09 -6.56 30.47
C VAL A 86 -0.61 -5.14 30.20
N ILE A 87 -1.65 -5.03 29.37
CA ILE A 87 -2.27 -3.76 28.98
C ILE A 87 -3.79 -3.89 29.03
N ASP A 88 -4.47 -2.82 29.40
CA ASP A 88 -5.93 -2.75 29.41
C ASP A 88 -6.50 -2.29 28.04
N GLU A 89 -7.83 -2.33 27.92
CA GLU A 89 -8.52 -1.91 26.70
C GLU A 89 -8.25 -0.43 26.34
N LYS A 90 -8.04 0.42 27.35
CA LYS A 90 -7.70 1.84 27.14
C LYS A 90 -6.33 2.00 26.50
N MET A 91 -5.35 1.21 26.92
CA MET A 91 -4.00 1.18 26.35
C MET A 91 -4.00 0.53 24.98
N ILE A 92 -4.81 -0.49 24.73
CA ILE A 92 -5.00 -1.07 23.38
C ILE A 92 -5.51 0.01 22.43
N ARG A 93 -6.58 0.74 22.79
CA ARG A 93 -7.09 1.85 21.96
C ARG A 93 -6.04 2.94 21.73
N LYS A 94 -5.24 3.27 22.74
CA LYS A 94 -4.13 4.22 22.60
C LYS A 94 -3.08 3.69 21.62
N LEU A 95 -2.67 2.43 21.75
CA LEU A 95 -1.69 1.77 20.89
C LEU A 95 -2.16 1.79 19.43
N SER A 96 -3.39 1.38 19.14
CA SER A 96 -3.95 1.40 17.79
C SER A 96 -3.96 2.80 17.18
N ARG A 97 -4.40 3.82 17.94
CA ARG A 97 -4.41 5.21 17.46
C ARG A 97 -3.01 5.74 17.18
N THR A 98 -2.03 5.41 18.03
CA THR A 98 -0.64 5.82 17.84
C THR A 98 -0.04 5.15 16.61
N LEU A 99 -0.28 3.84 16.42
CA LEU A 99 0.17 3.11 15.23
C LEU A 99 -0.40 3.71 13.96
N ILE A 100 -1.72 3.97 13.90
CA ILE A 100 -2.36 4.58 12.73
C ILE A 100 -1.83 6.01 12.48
N LYS A 101 -1.61 6.78 13.55
CA LYS A 101 -1.11 8.16 13.43
C LYS A 101 0.34 8.22 12.92
N GLU A 102 1.17 7.26 13.30
CA GLU A 102 2.57 7.17 12.87
C GLU A 102 2.78 6.25 11.66
N ASP A 103 1.71 5.65 11.14
CA ASP A 103 1.77 4.88 9.92
C ASP A 103 2.19 5.81 8.79
N THR A 104 3.28 5.43 8.14
CA THR A 104 3.75 6.08 6.93
C THR A 104 3.58 5.06 5.82
N SER A 105 2.53 5.22 5.02
CA SER A 105 2.36 4.44 3.80
C SER A 105 3.68 4.43 3.05
N ALA A 106 4.18 3.24 2.74
CA ALA A 106 5.39 3.11 1.96
C ALA A 106 5.13 3.79 0.61
N SER A 107 5.70 4.97 0.39
CA SER A 107 5.76 5.58 -0.93
C SER A 107 6.85 4.85 -1.73
N SER A 108 6.56 3.60 -2.08
CA SER A 108 7.37 2.91 -3.07
C SER A 108 7.05 3.54 -4.42
N ASP A 109 8.08 4.04 -5.09
CA ASP A 109 8.00 4.39 -6.50
C ASP A 109 7.78 3.10 -7.29
N ILE A 110 6.50 2.75 -7.50
CA ILE A 110 6.10 1.49 -8.15
C ILE A 110 6.73 1.43 -9.54
N LEU A 111 6.77 2.55 -10.27
CA LEU A 111 7.37 2.61 -11.59
C LEU A 111 8.84 2.19 -11.55
N LYS A 112 9.64 2.68 -10.59
CA LYS A 112 11.03 2.22 -10.39
C LYS A 112 11.12 0.74 -10.03
N SER A 113 10.20 0.23 -9.22
CA SER A 113 10.25 -1.19 -8.80
C SER A 113 10.01 -2.17 -9.96
N TRP A 114 9.31 -1.72 -11.00
CA TRP A 114 9.00 -2.51 -12.20
C TRP A 114 9.80 -2.07 -13.44
N ASP A 115 10.77 -1.15 -13.27
CA ASP A 115 11.57 -0.56 -14.36
C ASP A 115 10.72 0.06 -15.49
N ILE A 116 9.61 0.71 -15.12
CA ILE A 116 8.70 1.39 -16.05
C ILE A 116 9.06 2.87 -16.09
N SER A 117 9.29 3.43 -17.28
CA SER A 117 9.47 4.87 -17.41
C SER A 117 8.14 5.61 -17.22
N PRO A 118 8.10 6.76 -16.50
CA PRO A 118 6.92 7.61 -16.42
C PRO A 118 6.35 8.04 -17.79
N THR A 119 7.16 8.04 -18.84
CA THR A 119 6.74 8.36 -20.21
C THR A 119 5.95 7.25 -20.89
N GLU A 120 6.00 6.03 -20.37
CA GLU A 120 5.20 4.88 -20.85
C GLU A 120 3.76 4.93 -20.34
N ILE A 121 3.50 5.74 -19.30
CA ILE A 121 2.16 5.95 -18.78
C ILE A 121 1.34 6.75 -19.80
N ILE A 122 0.25 6.15 -20.28
CA ILE A 122 -0.65 6.77 -21.24
C ILE A 122 -1.41 7.90 -20.53
N PRO A 123 -1.23 9.17 -20.92
CA PRO A 123 -1.97 10.27 -20.31
C PRO A 123 -3.43 10.28 -20.80
N GLY A 124 -4.35 10.60 -19.91
CA GLY A 124 -5.73 10.88 -20.24
C GLY A 124 -6.70 10.38 -19.20
N VAL A 125 -7.97 10.48 -19.52
CA VAL A 125 -9.05 9.91 -18.70
C VAL A 125 -9.46 8.57 -19.29
N GLU A 126 -9.46 7.52 -18.49
CA GLU A 126 -9.93 6.20 -18.87
C GLU A 126 -11.46 6.15 -18.94
N CYS A 127 -11.98 5.47 -19.97
CA CYS A 127 -13.40 5.20 -20.06
C CYS A 127 -13.83 4.11 -19.08
N PRO A 128 -14.80 4.37 -18.17
CA PRO A 128 -15.25 3.39 -17.19
C PRO A 128 -16.06 2.22 -17.80
N PHE A 129 -16.38 2.28 -19.10
CA PHE A 129 -17.18 1.26 -19.78
C PHE A 129 -16.36 0.32 -20.67
N CYS A 130 -15.25 0.81 -21.24
CA CYS A 130 -14.46 0.05 -22.20
C CYS A 130 -12.95 0.23 -22.05
N HIS A 131 -12.50 0.89 -20.98
CA HIS A 131 -11.08 1.05 -20.62
C HIS A 131 -10.22 1.77 -21.68
N THR A 132 -10.86 2.43 -22.66
CA THR A 132 -10.14 3.22 -23.65
C THR A 132 -9.64 4.53 -23.04
N ILE A 133 -8.36 4.84 -23.29
CA ILE A 133 -7.72 6.12 -22.97
C ILE A 133 -7.25 6.77 -24.29
N PRO A 134 -7.43 8.09 -24.50
CA PRO A 134 -8.10 9.05 -23.62
C PRO A 134 -9.58 9.27 -23.97
N MET A 135 -10.40 9.56 -22.97
CA MET A 135 -11.70 10.24 -23.17
C MET A 135 -11.49 11.72 -23.48
N THR A 136 -12.41 12.31 -24.25
CA THR A 136 -12.40 13.75 -24.58
C THR A 136 -13.40 14.51 -23.73
N ARG A 137 -13.02 15.67 -23.18
CA ARG A 137 -13.93 16.51 -22.39
C ARG A 137 -14.76 17.43 -23.29
N ILE A 138 -16.08 17.26 -23.29
CA ILE A 138 -17.04 18.01 -24.11
C ILE A 138 -18.18 18.51 -23.23
N HIS A 139 -18.48 19.82 -23.26
CA HIS A 139 -19.58 20.45 -22.50
C HIS A 139 -19.68 20.04 -21.02
N GLY A 140 -18.54 19.81 -20.35
CA GLY A 140 -18.49 19.46 -18.93
C GLY A 140 -18.58 17.96 -18.60
N ALA A 141 -18.69 17.09 -19.60
CA ALA A 141 -18.63 15.63 -19.46
C ALA A 141 -17.45 15.03 -20.23
N TRP A 142 -17.03 13.83 -19.86
CA TRP A 142 -16.06 13.01 -20.55
C TRP A 142 -16.78 12.09 -21.52
N TYR A 143 -16.37 12.11 -22.78
CA TYR A 143 -16.93 11.32 -23.88
C TYR A 143 -15.89 10.33 -24.39
N CYS A 144 -16.28 9.06 -24.49
CA CYS A 144 -15.43 8.02 -25.07
C CYS A 144 -15.57 8.00 -26.60
N PRO A 145 -14.46 8.10 -27.36
CA PRO A 145 -14.53 8.04 -28.82
C PRO A 145 -14.94 6.66 -29.36
N ILE A 146 -14.72 5.59 -28.61
CA ILE A 146 -14.94 4.20 -29.03
C ILE A 146 -16.35 3.72 -28.67
N CYS A 147 -16.69 3.60 -27.38
CA CYS A 147 -17.98 3.06 -26.95
C CYS A 147 -19.09 4.11 -26.86
N LYS A 148 -18.77 5.39 -27.09
CA LYS A 148 -19.69 6.55 -26.93
C LYS A 148 -20.26 6.76 -25.53
N GLY A 149 -19.70 6.05 -24.53
CA GLY A 149 -20.04 6.23 -23.12
C GLY A 149 -19.69 7.62 -22.62
N VAL A 150 -20.51 8.12 -21.69
CA VAL A 150 -20.39 9.45 -21.09
C VAL A 150 -20.26 9.32 -19.58
N SER A 151 -19.29 10.02 -19.00
CA SER A 151 -19.14 10.14 -17.55
C SER A 151 -18.84 11.59 -17.16
N LYS A 152 -19.40 12.06 -16.05
CA LYS A 152 -19.11 13.40 -15.52
C LYS A 152 -17.86 13.41 -14.65
N ASP A 153 -17.51 12.27 -14.09
CA ASP A 153 -16.61 12.07 -12.97
C ASP A 153 -15.42 11.15 -13.27
N ALA A 154 -15.25 10.65 -14.50
CA ALA A 154 -14.14 9.76 -14.87
C ALA A 154 -12.74 10.35 -14.60
N HIS A 155 -12.62 11.68 -14.55
CA HIS A 155 -11.40 12.37 -14.12
C HIS A 155 -10.97 12.07 -12.67
N ILE A 156 -11.90 11.69 -11.79
CA ILE A 156 -11.58 11.38 -10.39
C ILE A 156 -10.60 10.21 -10.34
N GLN A 157 -10.92 9.11 -11.05
CA GLN A 157 -10.05 7.94 -11.12
C GLN A 157 -8.70 8.30 -11.77
N ALA A 158 -8.72 8.99 -12.91
CA ALA A 158 -7.49 9.40 -13.58
C ALA A 158 -6.55 10.22 -12.68
N ILE A 159 -7.10 11.17 -11.91
CA ILE A 159 -6.32 11.97 -10.96
C ILE A 159 -5.78 11.11 -9.79
N GLN A 160 -6.55 10.13 -9.32
CA GLN A 160 -6.07 9.17 -8.31
C GLN A 160 -4.90 8.35 -8.85
N ASP A 161 -5.00 7.84 -10.08
CA ASP A 161 -3.94 7.08 -10.74
C ASP A 161 -2.67 7.92 -10.88
N TYR A 162 -2.81 9.21 -11.22
CA TYR A 162 -1.68 10.14 -11.22
C TYR A 162 -0.97 10.17 -9.87
N PHE A 163 -1.72 10.28 -8.76
CA PHE A 163 -1.11 10.36 -7.43
C PHE A 163 -0.44 9.05 -6.99
N LEU A 164 -0.90 7.91 -7.51
CA LEU A 164 -0.34 6.59 -7.22
C LEU A 164 0.88 6.26 -8.09
N LEU A 165 0.91 6.73 -9.34
CA LEU A 165 1.93 6.35 -10.33
C LEU A 165 3.01 7.41 -10.52
N LEU A 166 2.63 8.69 -10.59
CA LEU A 166 3.51 9.76 -11.09
C LEU A 166 3.99 10.72 -10.00
N GLY A 167 3.27 10.84 -8.88
CA GLY A 167 3.77 11.52 -7.70
C GLY A 167 2.72 12.00 -6.70
N GLU A 168 3.15 12.25 -5.46
CA GLU A 168 2.28 12.62 -4.34
C GLU A 168 1.62 14.01 -4.44
N THR A 169 2.06 14.84 -5.40
CA THR A 169 1.55 16.20 -5.62
C THR A 169 1.25 16.42 -7.09
N MET A 170 0.22 17.22 -7.35
CA MET A 170 -0.12 17.62 -8.69
C MET A 170 -0.32 19.14 -8.74
N THR A 171 0.30 19.79 -9.72
CA THR A 171 0.03 21.19 -10.07
C THR A 171 -1.10 21.25 -11.10
N ASN A 172 -1.71 22.43 -11.27
CA ASN A 172 -2.67 22.64 -12.35
C ASN A 172 -2.05 22.37 -13.74
N LYS A 173 -0.77 22.69 -13.93
CA LYS A 173 -0.05 22.41 -15.18
C LYS A 173 0.04 20.90 -15.43
N GLN A 174 0.48 20.13 -14.44
CA GLN A 174 0.56 18.66 -14.53
C GLN A 174 -0.82 18.03 -14.77
N CYS A 175 -1.87 18.52 -14.08
CA CYS A 175 -3.25 18.06 -14.31
C CYS A 175 -3.70 18.25 -15.77
N ARG A 176 -3.37 19.40 -16.37
CA ARG A 176 -3.69 19.68 -17.77
C ARG A 176 -2.94 18.77 -18.74
N GLU A 177 -1.64 18.58 -18.50
CA GLU A 177 -0.79 17.71 -19.32
C GLU A 177 -1.24 16.25 -19.21
N PHE A 178 -1.59 15.79 -18.01
CA PHE A 178 -2.03 14.42 -17.78
C PHE A 178 -3.44 14.15 -18.31
N LEU A 179 -4.41 15.02 -18.05
CA LEU A 179 -5.80 14.83 -18.52
C LEU A 179 -6.02 15.28 -19.97
N LEU A 180 -4.98 15.76 -20.65
CA LEU A 180 -5.02 16.27 -22.02
C LEU A 180 -6.05 17.41 -22.22
N ILE A 181 -6.11 18.34 -21.26
CA ILE A 181 -6.99 19.52 -21.32
C ILE A 181 -6.18 20.83 -21.38
N THR A 182 -6.61 21.78 -22.21
CA THR A 182 -5.87 23.04 -22.41
C THR A 182 -6.23 24.13 -21.40
N SER A 183 -7.49 24.14 -20.95
CA SER A 183 -8.05 25.20 -20.10
C SER A 183 -7.59 25.10 -18.64
N ARG A 184 -6.85 26.11 -18.18
CA ARG A 184 -6.43 26.27 -16.77
C ARG A 184 -7.64 26.26 -15.81
N ARG A 185 -8.69 27.00 -16.16
CA ARG A 185 -9.91 27.13 -15.34
C ARG A 185 -10.64 25.80 -15.21
N THR A 186 -10.69 25.01 -16.28
CA THR A 186 -11.32 23.68 -16.25
C THR A 186 -10.56 22.74 -15.34
N ALA A 187 -9.23 22.69 -15.45
CA ALA A 187 -8.40 21.89 -14.54
C ALA A 187 -8.57 22.30 -13.08
N GLU A 188 -8.64 23.60 -12.80
CA GLU A 188 -8.86 24.13 -11.45
C GLU A 188 -10.24 23.74 -10.89
N GLN A 189 -11.29 23.81 -11.71
CA GLN A 189 -12.62 23.35 -11.32
C GLN A 189 -12.65 21.85 -11.00
N LEU A 190 -11.98 21.03 -11.80
CA LEU A 190 -11.90 19.58 -11.55
C LEU A 190 -11.17 19.29 -10.25
N LEU A 191 -10.03 19.91 -10.03
CA LEU A 191 -9.24 19.72 -8.82
C LEU A 191 -9.98 20.17 -7.56
N ASN A 192 -10.67 21.32 -7.64
CA ASN A 192 -11.48 21.83 -6.53
C ASN A 192 -12.77 21.04 -6.29
N SER A 193 -13.25 20.29 -7.28
CA SER A 193 -14.42 19.40 -7.11
C SER A 193 -14.07 18.12 -6.35
N MET A 194 -12.78 17.84 -6.17
CA MET A 194 -12.27 16.71 -5.39
C MET A 194 -11.88 17.17 -3.98
N ASN A 195 -11.92 16.25 -3.01
CA ASN A 195 -11.49 16.50 -1.63
C ASN A 195 -9.94 16.51 -1.49
N LEU A 196 -9.26 17.32 -2.29
CA LEU A 196 -7.80 17.46 -2.29
C LEU A 196 -7.36 18.58 -1.34
N THR A 197 -6.20 18.38 -0.70
CA THR A 197 -5.58 19.42 0.11
C THR A 197 -4.79 20.35 -0.79
N ARG A 198 -5.10 21.65 -0.72
CA ARG A 198 -4.41 22.69 -1.48
C ARG A 198 -3.33 23.32 -0.62
N GLU A 199 -2.08 23.20 -1.04
CA GLU A 199 -0.92 23.76 -0.35
C GLU A 199 -0.23 24.80 -1.24
N GLY A 200 0.31 25.85 -0.63
CA GLY A 200 1.08 26.90 -1.32
C GLY A 200 0.28 28.15 -1.71
N VAL A 201 1.02 29.15 -2.21
CA VAL A 201 0.50 30.50 -2.48
C VAL A 201 0.71 30.85 -3.96
N THR A 202 -0.34 31.34 -4.62
CA THR A 202 -0.33 31.83 -6.02
C THR A 202 0.19 30.82 -7.06
N LYS A 203 1.38 31.02 -7.64
CA LYS A 203 1.94 30.16 -8.69
C LYS A 203 2.53 28.85 -8.17
N GLY A 204 2.73 28.72 -6.86
CA GLY A 204 3.25 27.52 -6.19
C GLY A 204 2.17 26.60 -5.62
N ILE A 205 0.91 26.71 -6.09
CA ILE A 205 -0.16 25.85 -5.59
C ILE A 205 0.04 24.42 -6.07
N VAL A 206 0.08 23.50 -5.12
CA VAL A 206 0.07 22.05 -5.33
C VAL A 206 -1.15 21.45 -4.65
N TYR A 207 -1.66 20.39 -5.25
CA TYR A 207 -2.76 19.60 -4.72
C TYR A 207 -2.20 18.27 -4.24
N ARG A 208 -2.65 17.82 -3.07
CA ARG A 208 -2.34 16.49 -2.49
C ARG A 208 -3.61 15.73 -2.19
N MET A 209 -3.58 14.43 -2.45
CA MET A 209 -4.62 13.53 -1.97
C MET A 209 -4.29 13.07 -0.56
N LYS A 210 -5.29 13.06 0.33
CA LYS A 210 -5.18 12.39 1.63
C LYS A 210 -5.59 10.94 1.42
N TYR A 211 -4.71 10.02 1.80
CA TYR A 211 -4.99 8.60 1.88
C TYR A 211 -5.44 8.23 3.30
#